data_AF-A0A6V7LKX8-F1
#
_entry.id   AF-A0A6V7LKX8-F1
#
_cell.length_a   1.000
_cell.length_b   1.000
_cell.length_c   1.000
_cell.angle_alpha   90.00
_cell.angle_beta   90.00
_cell.angle_gamma   90.00
#
_symmetry.space_group_name_H-M   'P 1'
#
loop_
_entity.id
_entity.type
_entity.pdbx_description
1 polymer ?
#
loop_
_entity_poly.entity_id
_entity_poly.type
_entity_poly.pdbx_seq_one_letter_code
_entity_poly.pdbx_strand_id
1 'polypeptide(L)' 'VEKPCPEQSASYPSRILFAWFDAMAWKGFKKPLETSDLWSMNPEDTASEIVPKFDKYWNKTSRKYD' A
#
# COMPACT_ATOMS: atom_id res chain seq x y z
N VAL A 1 -15.81 -2.30 -5.07
CA VAL A 1 -15.82 -3.23 -3.91
C VAL A 1 -14.50 -3.03 -3.21
N GLU A 2 -14.46 -2.12 -2.24
CA GLU A 2 -13.22 -1.76 -1.55
C GLU A 2 -12.89 -2.87 -0.55
N LYS A 3 -11.85 -3.65 -0.83
CA LYS A 3 -11.26 -4.58 0.14
C LYS A 3 -10.03 -3.88 0.71
N PRO A 4 -10.15 -3.11 1.79
CA PRO A 4 -9.00 -2.39 2.35
C PRO A 4 -7.89 -3.38 2.73
N CYS A 5 -6.63 -2.94 2.58
CA CYS A 5 -5.48 -3.75 2.95
C CYS A 5 -5.53 -4.05 4.46
N PRO A 6 -5.45 -5.32 4.88
CA PRO A 6 -5.55 -5.70 6.29
C PRO A 6 -4.37 -5.22 7.13
N GLU A 7 -3.27 -4.82 6.48
CA GLU A 7 -2.09 -4.22 7.11
C GLU A 7 -2.44 -3.04 8.04
N GLN A 8 -3.35 -2.15 7.62
CA GLN A 8 -3.73 -0.98 8.43
C GLN A 8 -4.48 -1.35 9.70
N SER A 9 -5.28 -2.41 9.64
CA SER A 9 -6.05 -2.95 10.78
C SER A 9 -5.27 -3.93 11.64
N ALA A 10 -4.08 -4.34 11.21
CA ALA A 10 -3.29 -5.37 11.87
C ALA A 10 -2.68 -4.84 13.17
N SER A 11 -2.61 -5.70 14.19
CA SER A 11 -1.93 -5.39 15.44
C SER A 11 -0.44 -5.13 15.20
N TYR A 12 0.19 -4.37 16.08
CA TYR A 12 1.60 -3.99 15.93
C TYR A 12 2.56 -5.19 15.72
N PRO A 13 2.46 -6.30 16.47
CA PRO A 13 3.28 -7.49 16.21
C PRO A 13 2.97 -8.13 14.85
N SER A 14 1.70 -8.14 14.43
CA SER A 14 1.29 -8.69 13.12
C SER A 14 1.85 -7.88 11.96
N ARG A 15 1.97 -6.55 12.11
CA ARG A 15 2.65 -5.68 11.12
C ARG A 15 4.14 -5.98 10.99
N ILE A 16 4.83 -6.25 12.11
CA ILE A 16 6.27 -6.60 12.10
C ILE A 16 6.51 -7.98 11.49
N LEU A 17 5.70 -8.97 11.88
CA LEU A 17 5.86 -10.36 11.45
C LEU A 17 5.18 -10.65 10.09
N PHE A 18 4.56 -9.65 9.47
CA PHE A 18 3.79 -9.77 8.22
C PHE A 18 2.65 -10.83 8.28
N ALA A 19 2.18 -11.18 9.48
CA ALA A 19 1.17 -12.22 9.67
C ALA A 19 -0.19 -11.86 9.02
N TRP A 20 -0.45 -10.58 8.75
CA TRP A 20 -1.63 -10.12 8.01
C TRP A 20 -1.67 -10.65 6.56
N PHE A 21 -0.53 -11.04 5.99
CA PHE A 21 -0.42 -11.55 4.62
C PHE A 21 -0.74 -13.05 4.53
N ASP A 22 -0.65 -13.81 5.63
CA ASP A 22 -0.76 -15.27 5.65
C ASP A 22 -2.05 -15.78 5.00
N ALA A 23 -3.16 -15.06 5.17
CA ALA A 23 -4.43 -15.42 4.56
C ALA A 23 -4.39 -15.42 3.03
N MET A 24 -3.66 -14.47 2.42
CA MET A 24 -3.47 -14.40 0.97
C MET A 24 -2.50 -15.47 0.49
N ALA A 25 -1.42 -15.72 1.22
CA ALA A 25 -0.48 -16.80 0.93
C ALA A 25 -1.17 -18.17 0.92
N TRP A 26 -1.98 -18.47 1.94
CA TRP A 26 -2.77 -19.71 2.01
C TRP A 26 -3.79 -19.84 0.89
N LYS A 27 -4.39 -18.72 0.46
CA LYS A 27 -5.33 -18.71 -0.66
C LYS A 27 -4.63 -19.03 -1.98
N GLY A 28 -3.46 -18.44 -2.21
CA GLY A 28 -2.61 -18.72 -3.38
C GLY A 28 -2.08 -20.15 -3.42
N PHE A 29 -1.85 -20.76 -2.25
CA PHE A 29 -1.50 -22.16 -2.15
C PHE A 29 -2.65 -23.09 -2.58
N LYS A 30 -3.90 -22.76 -2.21
CA LYS A 30 -5.07 -23.58 -2.54
C LYS A 30 -5.61 -23.35 -3.95
N LYS A 31 -5.51 -22.12 -4.47
CA LYS A 31 -5.98 -21.75 -5.80
C LYS A 31 -5.07 -20.67 -6.42
N PRO A 32 -4.94 -20.62 -7.75
CA PRO A 32 -4.30 -19.50 -8.43
C PRO A 32 -4.96 -18.17 -8.05
N LEU A 33 -4.15 -17.14 -7.79
CA LEU A 33 -4.65 -15.81 -7.43
C LEU A 33 -5.07 -15.05 -8.70
N GLU A 34 -6.16 -14.30 -8.57
CA GLU A 34 -6.65 -13.38 -9.60
C GLU A 34 -6.56 -11.94 -9.11
N THR A 35 -6.65 -10.97 -10.03
CA THR A 35 -6.67 -9.54 -9.69
C THR A 35 -7.84 -9.15 -8.80
N SER A 36 -8.95 -9.90 -8.89
CA SER A 36 -10.14 -9.76 -8.04
C SER A 36 -9.91 -10.12 -6.56
N ASP A 37 -8.85 -10.90 -6.29
CA ASP A 37 -8.46 -11.34 -4.96
C ASP A 37 -7.52 -10.36 -4.25
N LEU A 38 -6.99 -9.36 -4.95
CA LEU A 38 -6.11 -8.34 -4.40
C LEU A 38 -6.88 -7.37 -3.48
N TRP A 39 -6.14 -6.81 -2.52
CA TRP A 39 -6.61 -5.70 -1.71
C TRP A 39 -6.45 -4.38 -2.45
N SER A 40 -7.27 -3.41 -2.07
CA SER A 40 -7.12 -2.02 -2.49
C SER A 40 -5.84 -1.43 -1.87
N MET A 41 -5.16 -0.59 -2.64
CA MET A 41 -3.95 0.11 -2.20
C MET A 41 -4.26 1.00 -1.00
N ASN A 42 -3.32 1.12 -0.08
CA ASN A 42 -3.43 2.06 1.02
C ASN A 42 -3.52 3.49 0.46
N PRO A 43 -4.36 4.38 1.04
CA PRO A 43 -4.43 5.77 0.59
C PRO A 43 -3.07 6.47 0.64
N GLU A 44 -2.29 6.22 1.69
CA GLU A 44 -0.96 6.81 1.90
C GLU A 44 0.04 6.46 0.79
N ASP A 45 -0.10 5.27 0.21
CA ASP A 45 0.77 4.76 -0.85
C ASP A 45 0.26 5.12 -2.25
N THR A 46 -0.90 5.76 -2.36
CA THR A 46 -1.52 6.08 -3.65
C THR A 46 -0.84 7.29 -4.29
N ALA A 47 -0.73 7.28 -5.62
CA ALA A 47 -0.15 8.39 -6.39
C ALA A 47 -0.82 9.75 -6.11
N SER A 48 -2.13 9.75 -5.83
CA SER A 48 -2.87 10.95 -5.43
C SER A 48 -2.31 11.63 -4.18
N GLU A 49 -1.72 10.86 -3.26
CA GLU A 49 -1.11 11.38 -2.02
C GLU A 49 0.39 11.65 -2.17
N ILE A 50 1.11 10.81 -2.92
CA ILE A 50 2.57 10.90 -3.06
C ILE A 50 2.98 12.02 -4.02
N VAL A 51 2.32 12.14 -5.18
CA VAL A 51 2.71 13.08 -6.24
C VAL A 51 2.68 14.54 -5.74
N PRO A 52 1.62 15.02 -5.06
CA PRO A 52 1.60 16.40 -4.57
C PRO A 52 2.68 16.69 -3.52
N LYS A 53 3.00 15.70 -2.67
CA LYS A 53 4.08 15.81 -1.67
C LYS A 53 5.42 15.95 -2.39
N PHE A 54 5.68 15.11 -3.38
CA PHE A 54 6.90 15.17 -4.19
C PHE A 54 7.02 16.52 -4.91
N ASP A 55 5.98 16.95 -5.63
CA ASP A 55 5.98 18.19 -6.40
C ASP A 55 6.23 19.42 -5.52
N LYS A 56 5.71 19.44 -4.31
CA LYS A 56 5.96 20.52 -3.34
C LYS A 56 7.46 20.70 -3.06
N TYR A 57 8.19 19.61 -2.83
CA TYR A 57 9.63 19.66 -2.55
C TYR A 57 10.46 19.85 -3.82
N TRP A 58 10.02 19.26 -4.93
CA TRP A 58 10.67 19.41 -6.22
C TRP A 58 10.62 20.86 -6.71
N ASN A 59 9.44 21.49 -6.66
CA ASN A 59 9.25 22.90 -7.05
C ASN A 59 10.01 23.88 -6.15
N LYS A 60 10.20 23.53 -4.87
CA LYS A 60 11.04 24.32 -3.96
C LYS A 60 12.52 24.22 -4.32
N THR A 61 12.96 23.03 -4.73
CA THR A 61 14.35 22.75 -5.09
C THR A 61 14.70 23.38 -6.43
N SER A 62 13.87 23.16 -7.47
CA SER A 62 14.06 23.79 -8.79
C SER A 62 14.19 25.31 -8.67
N ARG A 63 13.26 25.99 -8.00
CA ARG A 63 13.33 27.44 -7.74
C ARG A 63 14.56 27.93 -6.98
N LYS A 64 15.30 27.05 -6.30
CA LYS A 64 16.55 27.39 -5.61
C LYS A 64 17.76 27.33 -6.55
N TYR A 65 17.68 26.48 -7.58
CA TYR A 65 18.74 26.23 -8.55
C TYR A 65 18.48 26.89 -9.92
N ASP A 66 17.26 27.39 -10.15
CA ASP A 66 16.91 28.39 -11.15
C ASP A 66 17.40 29.79 -10.73
#